data_AF-A0A7H0HVF9-F1
#
_entry.id   AF-A0A7H0HVF9-F1
#
_cell.length_a   1.000
_cell.length_b   1.000
_cell.length_c   1.000
_cell.angle_alpha   90.00
_cell.angle_beta   90.00
_cell.angle_gamma   90.00
#
_symmetry.space_group_name_H-M   'P 1'
#
loop_
_entity.id
_entity.type
_entity.pdbx_description
1 polymer ?
#
loop_
_entity_poly.entity_id
_entity_poly.type
_entity_poly.pdbx_seq_one_letter_code
_entity_poly.pdbx_strand_id
1 'polypeptide(L)'
;MTEKTIPLLPCRAIQPVVDFYTALGFETTYLQKSPYPYAAVRRGPVELQFFGMKDYDPAGSYSGVYIVTDDVDALHETFRNGLKEAYGRIPRRGLPRIGPLKDMSYGMRQFLMSDPGGNSVRVGQEIAGDKSMRPAPRETFAKALHLADLFADSKEDLPGAARIVDRALARQDVRPTPVQLLRLLVLRGDIAGRLGDEARAAAALERAEGVELSAAERREAADALARLRDLRD
;
A
#
# COMPACT_ATOMS: atom_id res chain seq x y z
N MET A 1 -3.97 -33.75 -16.19
CA MET A 1 -3.09 -32.66 -16.68
C MET A 1 -3.25 -31.50 -15.72
N THR A 2 -2.17 -30.85 -15.32
CA THR A 2 -2.20 -29.70 -14.40
C THR A 2 -1.71 -28.48 -15.14
N GLU A 3 -2.60 -27.55 -15.42
CA GLU A 3 -2.27 -26.27 -16.05
C GLU A 3 -1.97 -25.20 -14.99
N LYS A 4 -1.07 -24.26 -15.31
CA LYS A 4 -0.70 -23.13 -14.43
C LYS A 4 -0.74 -21.83 -15.23
N THR A 5 -1.28 -20.78 -14.64
CA THR A 5 -1.20 -19.42 -15.19
C THR A 5 0.00 -18.70 -14.57
N ILE A 6 0.83 -18.08 -15.40
CA ILE A 6 2.00 -17.31 -14.96
C ILE A 6 1.92 -15.91 -15.60
N PRO A 7 1.88 -14.83 -14.82
CA PRO A 7 1.95 -13.48 -15.36
C PRO A 7 3.37 -13.19 -15.88
N LEU A 8 3.45 -12.60 -17.08
CA LEU A 8 4.66 -12.04 -17.64
C LEU A 8 4.57 -10.52 -17.54
N LEU A 9 5.48 -9.90 -16.78
CA LEU A 9 5.45 -8.49 -16.44
C LEU A 9 6.60 -7.74 -17.12
N PRO A 10 6.34 -6.57 -17.74
CA PRO A 10 7.38 -5.78 -18.38
C PRO A 10 8.28 -5.09 -17.35
N CYS A 11 9.53 -4.85 -17.74
CA CYS A 11 10.42 -3.96 -17.01
C CYS A 11 11.44 -3.33 -17.96
N ARG A 12 11.97 -2.17 -17.58
CA ARG A 12 13.07 -1.55 -18.34
C ARG A 12 14.40 -2.27 -18.12
N ALA A 13 14.67 -2.67 -16.88
CA ALA A 13 15.89 -3.36 -16.47
C ALA A 13 15.56 -4.52 -15.54
N ILE A 14 16.15 -5.70 -15.80
CA ILE A 14 15.79 -6.94 -15.10
C ILE A 14 16.37 -7.04 -13.69
N GLN A 15 17.59 -6.56 -13.47
CA GLN A 15 18.29 -6.73 -12.19
C GLN A 15 17.58 -6.02 -11.02
N PRO A 16 17.16 -4.74 -11.13
CA PRO A 16 16.45 -4.08 -10.04
C PRO A 16 15.15 -4.79 -9.65
N VAL A 17 14.45 -5.39 -10.62
CA VAL A 17 13.24 -6.18 -10.36
C VAL A 17 13.58 -7.43 -9.58
N VAL A 18 14.61 -8.18 -10.00
CA VAL A 18 15.07 -9.37 -9.26
C VAL A 18 15.47 -9.01 -7.83
N ASP A 19 16.27 -7.96 -7.64
CA ASP A 19 16.72 -7.51 -6.32
C ASP A 19 15.53 -7.15 -5.41
N PHE A 20 14.51 -6.49 -5.97
CA PHE A 20 13.28 -6.17 -5.26
C PHE A 20 12.53 -7.43 -4.81
N TYR A 21 12.26 -8.37 -5.71
CA TYR A 21 11.52 -9.59 -5.33
C TYR A 21 12.34 -10.50 -4.40
N THR A 22 13.67 -10.54 -4.53
CA THR A 22 14.54 -11.23 -3.56
C THR A 22 14.43 -10.59 -2.17
N ALA A 23 14.38 -9.26 -2.06
CA ALA A 23 14.14 -8.57 -0.79
C ALA A 23 12.76 -8.92 -0.19
N LEU A 24 11.78 -9.29 -1.02
CA LEU A 24 10.46 -9.78 -0.56
C LEU A 24 10.46 -11.27 -0.15
N GLY A 25 11.62 -11.95 -0.22
CA GLY A 25 11.76 -13.37 0.09
C GLY A 25 11.36 -14.30 -1.07
N PHE A 26 11.35 -13.82 -2.32
CA PHE A 26 11.24 -14.69 -3.48
C PHE A 26 12.61 -15.28 -3.85
N GLU A 27 12.59 -16.55 -4.26
CA GLU A 27 13.71 -17.23 -4.88
C GLU A 27 13.79 -16.88 -6.38
N THR A 28 14.98 -16.53 -6.87
CA THR A 28 15.22 -16.37 -8.32
C THR A 28 15.46 -17.74 -8.95
N THR A 29 14.47 -18.25 -9.67
CA THR A 29 14.54 -19.59 -10.29
C THR A 29 15.14 -19.56 -11.69
N TYR A 30 15.15 -18.40 -12.34
CA TYR A 30 15.81 -18.19 -13.62
C TYR A 30 16.22 -16.73 -13.79
N LEU A 31 17.40 -16.49 -14.36
CA LEU A 31 17.89 -15.15 -14.70
C LEU A 31 18.75 -15.18 -15.96
N GLN A 32 18.32 -14.43 -16.97
CA GLN A 32 19.07 -14.14 -18.19
C GLN A 32 19.22 -12.62 -18.33
N LYS A 33 20.45 -12.13 -18.51
CA LYS A 33 20.72 -10.70 -18.67
C LYS A 33 20.84 -10.25 -20.14
N SER A 34 21.20 -11.17 -21.03
CA SER A 34 21.48 -10.92 -22.45
C SER A 34 21.30 -12.23 -23.26
N PRO A 35 20.91 -12.17 -24.55
CA PRO A 35 20.50 -10.98 -25.32
C PRO A 35 19.10 -10.48 -24.99
N TYR A 36 18.25 -11.33 -24.40
CA TYR A 36 16.88 -10.99 -24.01
C TYR A 36 16.78 -11.01 -22.48
N PRO A 37 16.76 -9.85 -21.80
CA PRO A 37 16.66 -9.83 -20.35
C PRO A 37 15.36 -10.51 -19.90
N TYR A 38 15.48 -11.51 -19.05
CA TYR A 38 14.36 -12.32 -18.58
C TYR A 38 14.65 -12.86 -17.18
N ALA A 39 13.64 -12.92 -16.33
CA ALA A 39 13.77 -13.52 -15.00
C ALA A 39 12.49 -14.24 -14.59
N ALA A 40 12.64 -15.29 -13.79
CA ALA A 40 11.56 -15.93 -13.08
C ALA A 40 11.87 -15.91 -11.58
N VAL A 41 10.89 -15.52 -10.78
CA VAL A 41 10.98 -15.53 -9.32
C VAL A 41 9.80 -16.30 -8.74
N ARG A 42 10.04 -17.01 -7.63
CA ARG A 42 9.05 -17.89 -7.01
C ARG A 42 9.01 -17.70 -5.50
N ARG A 43 7.80 -17.71 -4.94
CA ARG A 43 7.55 -17.82 -3.51
C ARG A 43 6.39 -18.78 -3.26
N GLY A 44 6.69 -19.98 -2.78
CA GLY A 44 5.69 -21.03 -2.64
C GLY A 44 4.98 -21.31 -3.97
N PRO A 45 3.63 -21.23 -4.04
CA PRO A 45 2.88 -21.43 -5.29
C PRO A 45 2.94 -20.23 -6.25
N VAL A 46 3.33 -19.04 -5.76
CA VAL A 46 3.38 -17.82 -6.56
C VAL A 46 4.63 -17.83 -7.42
N GLU A 47 4.44 -17.69 -8.73
CA GLU A 47 5.52 -17.51 -9.70
C GLU A 47 5.21 -16.29 -10.55
N LEU A 48 6.19 -15.42 -10.68
CA LEU A 48 6.13 -14.21 -11.49
C LEU A 48 7.31 -14.24 -12.46
N GLN A 49 7.06 -13.90 -13.72
CA GLN A 49 8.11 -13.81 -14.73
C GLN A 49 8.17 -12.40 -15.30
N PHE A 50 9.37 -11.99 -15.68
CA PHE A 50 9.67 -10.62 -16.11
C PHE A 50 10.46 -10.63 -17.40
N PHE A 51 10.17 -9.69 -18.27
CA PHE A 51 10.90 -9.50 -19.53
C PHE A 51 11.34 -8.05 -19.70
N GLY A 52 12.55 -7.87 -20.22
CA GLY A 52 13.15 -6.56 -20.44
C GLY A 52 12.67 -5.90 -21.74
N MET A 53 12.28 -4.64 -21.65
CA MET A 53 11.92 -3.77 -22.77
C MET A 53 12.71 -2.46 -22.69
N LYS A 54 13.62 -2.23 -23.64
CA LYS A 54 14.60 -1.12 -23.56
C LYS A 54 13.96 0.26 -23.41
N ASP A 55 12.92 0.54 -24.19
CA ASP A 55 12.26 1.85 -24.24
C ASP A 55 10.98 1.92 -23.39
N TYR A 56 10.81 0.96 -22.47
CA TYR A 56 9.66 0.92 -21.57
C TYR A 56 9.77 1.97 -20.47
N ASP A 57 8.69 2.73 -20.26
CA ASP A 57 8.54 3.68 -19.15
C ASP A 57 7.77 3.04 -17.99
N PRO A 58 8.44 2.70 -16.86
CA PRO A 58 7.78 2.17 -15.68
C PRO A 58 6.68 3.08 -15.11
N ALA A 59 6.77 4.41 -15.29
CA ALA A 59 5.80 5.34 -14.74
C ALA A 59 4.43 5.27 -15.45
N GLY A 60 4.41 4.82 -16.70
CA GLY A 60 3.20 4.62 -17.51
C GLY A 60 2.65 3.19 -17.50
N SER A 61 3.13 2.34 -16.59
CA SER A 61 2.74 0.92 -16.52
C SER A 61 1.26 0.73 -16.17
N TYR A 62 0.56 -0.09 -16.96
CA TYR A 62 -0.77 -0.61 -16.64
C TYR A 62 -0.75 -2.08 -16.19
N SER A 63 0.44 -2.68 -16.14
CA SER A 63 0.60 -4.09 -15.80
C SER A 63 0.33 -4.33 -14.33
N GLY A 64 -0.36 -5.43 -14.03
CA GLY A 64 -0.61 -5.81 -12.66
C GLY A 64 -0.98 -7.27 -12.47
N VAL A 65 -0.83 -7.71 -11.24
CA VAL A 65 -1.15 -9.07 -10.80
C VAL A 65 -1.86 -8.98 -9.45
N TYR A 66 -2.74 -9.95 -9.19
CA TYR A 66 -3.36 -10.12 -7.88
C TYR A 66 -2.93 -11.46 -7.28
N ILE A 67 -2.21 -11.40 -6.16
CA ILE A 67 -1.87 -12.54 -5.33
C ILE A 67 -2.92 -12.65 -4.22
N VAL A 68 -3.57 -13.80 -4.12
CA VAL A 68 -4.51 -14.10 -3.03
C VAL A 68 -3.82 -15.02 -2.02
N THR A 69 -3.97 -14.71 -0.73
CA THR A 69 -3.39 -15.47 0.38
C THR A 69 -4.40 -15.58 1.52
N ASP A 70 -4.16 -16.53 2.41
CA ASP A 70 -4.86 -16.75 3.67
C ASP A 70 -4.24 -16.00 4.86
N ASP A 71 -3.06 -15.39 4.69
CA ASP A 71 -2.37 -14.61 5.72
C ASP A 71 -1.69 -13.37 5.11
N VAL A 72 -2.52 -12.37 4.77
CA VAL A 72 -2.04 -11.13 4.14
C VAL A 72 -1.22 -10.26 5.11
N ASP A 73 -1.54 -10.31 6.41
CA ASP A 73 -0.84 -9.57 7.46
C ASP A 73 0.61 -10.05 7.61
N ALA A 74 0.84 -11.35 7.76
CA ALA A 74 2.20 -11.89 7.87
C ALA A 74 3.01 -11.67 6.59
N LEU A 75 2.36 -11.76 5.42
CA LEU A 75 3.03 -11.52 4.14
C LEU A 75 3.40 -10.04 3.98
N HIS A 76 2.54 -9.12 4.39
CA HIS A 76 2.83 -7.67 4.41
C HIS A 76 4.01 -7.35 5.32
N GLU A 77 4.03 -7.90 6.54
CA GLU A 77 5.13 -7.70 7.49
C GLU A 77 6.45 -8.25 6.94
N THR A 78 6.44 -9.47 6.39
CA THR A 78 7.61 -10.08 5.75
C THR A 78 8.19 -9.18 4.66
N PHE A 79 7.33 -8.69 3.77
CA PHE A 79 7.74 -7.83 2.66
C PHE A 79 8.31 -6.50 3.15
N ARG A 80 7.66 -5.89 4.14
CA ARG A 80 8.14 -4.62 4.71
C ARG A 80 9.50 -4.77 5.39
N ASN A 81 9.70 -5.83 6.16
CA ASN A 81 10.95 -6.09 6.86
C ASN A 81 12.08 -6.34 5.87
N GLY A 82 11.86 -7.17 4.86
CA GLY A 82 12.86 -7.44 3.83
C GLY A 82 13.22 -6.21 2.99
N LEU A 83 12.24 -5.34 2.68
CA LEU A 83 12.52 -4.03 2.05
C LEU A 83 13.30 -3.10 2.98
N LYS A 84 12.97 -3.06 4.28
CA LYS A 84 13.70 -2.24 5.27
C LYS A 84 15.15 -2.70 5.40
N GLU A 85 15.40 -4.01 5.39
CA GLU A 85 16.73 -4.60 5.42
C GLU A 85 17.52 -4.29 4.14
N ALA A 86 16.93 -4.53 2.96
CA ALA A 86 17.62 -4.37 1.68
C ALA A 86 17.87 -2.90 1.31
N TYR A 87 16.95 -1.99 1.65
CA TYR A 87 17.01 -0.58 1.24
C TYR A 87 17.29 0.39 2.39
N GLY A 88 17.48 -0.11 3.62
CA GLY A 88 17.63 0.69 4.84
C GLY A 88 16.36 1.44 5.28
N ARG A 89 15.28 1.35 4.50
CA ARG A 89 13.99 2.00 4.74
C ARG A 89 12.89 1.31 3.95
N ILE A 90 11.65 1.59 4.31
CA ILE A 90 10.48 1.09 3.58
C ILE A 90 10.13 2.09 2.47
N PRO A 91 10.17 1.70 1.19
CA PRO A 91 9.88 2.61 0.10
C PRO A 91 8.38 2.93 0.04
N ARG A 92 8.01 4.20 0.23
CA ARG A 92 6.61 4.67 0.30
C ARG A 92 6.17 5.54 -0.88
N ARG A 93 7.12 5.97 -1.72
CA ARG A 93 6.89 6.89 -2.85
C ARG A 93 7.72 6.47 -4.04
N GLY A 94 7.26 6.83 -5.24
CA GLY A 94 7.94 6.48 -6.48
C GLY A 94 7.90 4.98 -6.77
N LEU A 95 8.94 4.51 -7.46
CA LEU A 95 9.16 3.11 -7.80
C LEU A 95 10.51 2.66 -7.23
N PRO A 96 10.57 1.54 -6.48
CA PRO A 96 9.42 0.77 -5.99
C PRO A 96 8.66 1.49 -4.85
N ARG A 97 7.47 1.02 -4.50
CA ARG A 97 6.74 1.43 -3.28
C ARG A 97 5.86 0.30 -2.74
N ILE A 98 5.63 0.30 -1.42
CA ILE A 98 4.65 -0.56 -0.76
C ILE A 98 3.66 0.31 0.04
N GLY A 99 2.38 0.05 -0.18
CA GLY A 99 1.26 0.72 0.48
C GLY A 99 0.89 0.10 1.82
N PRO A 100 0.03 0.78 2.60
CA PRO A 100 -0.52 0.25 3.84
C PRO A 100 -1.44 -0.95 3.58
N LEU A 101 -1.56 -1.81 4.59
CA LEU A 101 -2.56 -2.87 4.65
C LEU A 101 -3.90 -2.29 5.12
N LYS A 102 -4.99 -2.61 4.42
CA LYS A 102 -6.32 -2.07 4.70
C LYS A 102 -7.44 -3.07 4.39
N ASP A 103 -8.54 -2.94 5.13
CA ASP A 103 -9.80 -3.59 4.80
C ASP A 103 -10.56 -2.78 3.73
N MET A 104 -10.96 -3.47 2.67
CA MET A 104 -11.64 -2.90 1.51
C MET A 104 -13.15 -3.06 1.62
N SER A 105 -13.89 -2.13 1.03
CA SER A 105 -15.36 -2.12 1.03
C SER A 105 -16.01 -3.32 0.33
N TYR A 106 -15.23 -4.08 -0.45
CA TYR A 106 -15.64 -5.29 -1.16
C TYR A 106 -15.14 -6.59 -0.50
N GLY A 107 -14.82 -6.56 0.81
CA GLY A 107 -14.59 -7.78 1.59
C GLY A 107 -13.18 -8.38 1.49
N MET A 108 -12.19 -7.61 1.05
CA MET A 108 -10.79 -8.01 1.03
C MET A 108 -9.98 -7.22 2.05
N ARG A 109 -9.05 -7.87 2.76
CA ARG A 109 -7.93 -7.19 3.41
C ARG A 109 -6.74 -7.25 2.46
N GLN A 110 -6.18 -6.10 2.06
CA GLN A 110 -5.13 -6.08 1.04
C GLN A 110 -4.17 -4.91 1.18
N PHE A 111 -3.00 -5.05 0.56
CA PHE A 111 -2.07 -3.97 0.29
C PHE A 111 -1.70 -3.96 -1.20
N LEU A 112 -1.18 -2.82 -1.65
CA LEU A 112 -0.67 -2.63 -3.00
C LEU A 112 0.83 -2.38 -2.95
N MET A 113 1.57 -2.90 -3.92
CA MET A 113 2.95 -2.52 -4.15
C MET A 113 3.19 -2.26 -5.64
N SER A 114 4.11 -1.35 -5.94
CA SER A 114 4.64 -1.14 -7.27
C SER A 114 6.10 -1.54 -7.27
N ASP A 115 6.47 -2.44 -8.17
CA ASP A 115 7.86 -2.88 -8.31
C ASP A 115 8.71 -1.83 -9.08
N PRO A 116 10.03 -2.04 -9.26
CA PRO A 116 10.87 -1.14 -10.05
C PRO A 116 10.51 -1.06 -11.54
N GLY A 117 9.77 -2.04 -12.06
CA GLY A 117 9.18 -2.02 -13.40
C GLY A 117 7.87 -1.24 -13.48
N GLY A 118 7.35 -0.72 -12.36
CA GLY A 118 6.04 -0.05 -12.33
C GLY A 118 4.86 -1.02 -12.33
N ASN A 119 5.09 -2.32 -12.19
CA ASN A 119 4.02 -3.31 -12.15
C ASN A 119 3.24 -3.20 -10.84
N SER A 120 1.92 -3.10 -10.91
CA SER A 120 1.04 -3.05 -9.75
C SER A 120 0.74 -4.46 -9.23
N VAL A 121 1.31 -4.82 -8.08
CA VAL A 121 1.01 -6.07 -7.40
C VAL A 121 0.02 -5.82 -6.26
N ARG A 122 -1.18 -6.40 -6.37
CA ARG A 122 -2.14 -6.48 -5.28
C ARG A 122 -1.92 -7.77 -4.52
N VAL A 123 -1.94 -7.71 -3.20
CA VAL A 123 -1.85 -8.88 -2.34
C VAL A 123 -2.98 -8.80 -1.33
N GLY A 124 -3.84 -9.82 -1.27
CA GLY A 124 -5.06 -9.73 -0.50
C GLY A 124 -5.60 -11.06 0.00
N GLN A 125 -6.42 -10.96 1.04
CA GLN A 125 -7.10 -12.05 1.72
C GLN A 125 -8.59 -11.75 1.79
N GLU A 126 -9.42 -12.76 1.53
CA GLU A 126 -10.86 -12.65 1.71
C GLU A 126 -11.20 -12.59 3.21
N ILE A 127 -11.87 -11.52 3.65
CA ILE A 127 -12.33 -11.33 5.04
C ILE A 127 -13.87 -11.32 5.16
N ALA A 128 -14.58 -11.26 4.03
CA ALA A 128 -16.03 -11.41 3.97
C ALA A 128 -16.46 -12.16 2.70
N GLY A 129 -17.47 -13.02 2.81
CA GLY A 129 -17.98 -13.79 1.66
C GLY A 129 -18.77 -12.96 0.64
N ASP A 130 -19.26 -11.77 1.02
CA ASP A 130 -19.93 -10.85 0.10
C ASP A 130 -18.94 -9.83 -0.47
N LYS A 131 -18.68 -9.95 -1.78
CA LYS A 131 -17.82 -9.07 -2.57
C LYS A 131 -18.56 -7.84 -3.10
N SER A 132 -19.84 -7.66 -2.76
CA SER A 132 -20.62 -6.51 -3.15
C SER A 132 -19.98 -5.22 -2.60
N MET A 133 -19.98 -4.18 -3.43
CA MET A 133 -19.43 -2.89 -3.01
C MET A 133 -20.38 -2.27 -2.00
N ARG A 134 -19.97 -2.25 -0.72
CA ARG A 134 -20.77 -1.61 0.33
C ARG A 134 -20.98 -0.12 0.01
N PRO A 135 -22.15 0.44 0.30
CA PRO A 135 -22.39 1.86 0.09
C PRO A 135 -21.45 2.69 0.95
N ALA A 136 -21.05 3.85 0.43
CA ALA A 136 -20.23 4.80 1.18
C ALA A 136 -20.90 5.16 2.53
N PRO A 137 -20.13 5.31 3.62
CA PRO A 137 -20.68 5.75 4.90
C PRO A 137 -21.44 7.07 4.77
N ARG A 138 -22.55 7.20 5.51
CA ARG A 138 -23.35 8.44 5.57
C ARG A 138 -22.88 9.40 6.66
N GLU A 139 -22.30 8.87 7.74
CA GLU A 139 -21.75 9.67 8.83
C GLU A 139 -20.59 10.54 8.34
N THR A 140 -20.54 11.79 8.79
CA THR A 140 -19.67 12.86 8.29
C THR A 140 -18.20 12.47 8.23
N PHE A 141 -17.61 11.98 9.33
CA PHE A 141 -16.18 11.68 9.39
C PHE A 141 -15.84 10.34 8.75
N ALA A 142 -16.70 9.33 8.89
CA ALA A 142 -16.58 8.07 8.17
C ALA A 142 -16.63 8.28 6.65
N LYS A 143 -17.50 9.17 6.17
CA LYS A 143 -17.57 9.56 4.76
C LYS A 143 -16.30 10.30 4.31
N ALA A 144 -15.80 11.20 5.14
CA ALA A 144 -14.57 11.94 4.84
C ALA A 144 -13.36 11.00 4.72
N LEU A 145 -13.20 10.06 5.66
CA LEU A 145 -12.16 9.03 5.61
C LEU A 145 -12.28 8.19 4.33
N HIS A 146 -13.49 7.65 4.06
CA HIS A 146 -13.74 6.84 2.86
C HIS A 146 -13.37 7.58 1.56
N LEU A 147 -13.79 8.84 1.42
CA LEU A 147 -13.49 9.62 0.22
C LEU A 147 -12.01 10.02 0.13
N ALA A 148 -11.37 10.36 1.26
CA ALA A 148 -9.96 10.71 1.28
C ALA A 148 -9.08 9.50 0.90
N ASP A 149 -9.38 8.30 1.41
CA ASP A 149 -8.71 7.06 1.02
C ASP A 149 -8.87 6.77 -0.48
N LEU A 150 -10.09 6.90 -1.01
CA LEU A 150 -10.34 6.72 -2.44
C LEU A 150 -9.51 7.68 -3.31
N PHE A 151 -9.43 8.95 -2.90
CA PHE A 151 -8.64 9.94 -3.63
C PHE A 151 -7.14 9.66 -3.52
N ALA A 152 -6.64 9.32 -2.33
CA ALA A 152 -5.23 9.10 -2.09
C ALA A 152 -4.69 7.84 -2.78
N ASP A 153 -5.40 6.72 -2.68
CA ASP A 153 -4.87 5.41 -3.08
C ASP A 153 -5.44 4.92 -4.42
N SER A 154 -6.68 5.26 -4.80
CA SER A 154 -7.27 4.80 -6.07
C SER A 154 -7.15 5.82 -7.21
N LYS A 155 -7.28 7.12 -6.92
CA LYS A 155 -7.16 8.18 -7.94
C LYS A 155 -5.76 8.78 -8.00
N GLU A 156 -4.92 8.46 -7.02
CA GLU A 156 -3.62 9.09 -6.79
C GLU A 156 -3.69 10.64 -6.74
N ASP A 157 -4.86 11.19 -6.39
CA ASP A 157 -5.10 12.63 -6.19
C ASP A 157 -4.85 13.02 -4.74
N LEU A 158 -3.56 13.11 -4.40
CA LEU A 158 -3.09 13.50 -3.07
C LEU A 158 -3.57 14.90 -2.65
N PRO A 159 -3.53 15.95 -3.51
CA PRO A 159 -4.06 17.27 -3.15
C PRO A 159 -5.58 17.25 -2.87
N GLY A 160 -6.35 16.49 -3.64
CA GLY A 160 -7.77 16.26 -3.40
C GLY A 160 -8.03 15.58 -2.05
N ALA A 161 -7.30 14.51 -1.76
CA ALA A 161 -7.40 13.81 -0.48
C ALA A 161 -7.07 14.72 0.71
N ALA A 162 -6.00 15.52 0.62
CA ALA A 162 -5.63 16.48 1.66
C ALA A 162 -6.76 17.47 1.97
N ARG A 163 -7.38 18.05 0.93
CA ARG A 163 -8.50 19.00 1.09
C ARG A 163 -9.71 18.38 1.79
N ILE A 164 -10.01 17.11 1.52
CA ILE A 164 -11.13 16.40 2.18
C ILE A 164 -10.84 16.26 3.68
N VAL A 165 -9.63 15.81 4.04
CA VAL A 165 -9.23 15.63 5.43
C VAL A 165 -9.17 16.97 6.17
N ASP A 166 -8.57 18.00 5.57
CA ASP A 166 -8.45 19.34 6.16
C ASP A 166 -9.83 19.94 6.43
N ARG A 167 -10.79 19.79 5.50
CA ARG A 167 -12.17 20.23 5.70
C ARG A 167 -12.86 19.48 6.84
N ALA A 168 -12.61 18.18 6.99
CA ALA A 168 -13.17 17.39 8.09
C ALA A 168 -12.60 17.84 9.44
N LEU A 169 -11.28 18.01 9.54
CA LEU A 169 -10.59 18.43 10.77
C LEU A 169 -10.93 19.88 11.18
N ALA A 170 -11.32 20.74 10.24
CA ALA A 170 -11.70 22.14 10.51
C ALA A 170 -13.14 22.33 11.01
N ARG A 171 -13.96 21.27 11.06
CA ARG A 171 -15.37 21.38 11.50
C ARG A 171 -15.47 21.74 12.98
N GLN A 172 -16.37 22.68 13.29
CA GLN A 172 -16.62 23.14 14.66
C GLN A 172 -17.95 22.66 15.23
N ASP A 173 -18.89 22.26 14.38
CA ASP A 173 -20.27 21.88 14.72
C ASP A 173 -20.40 20.45 15.26
N VAL A 174 -19.47 19.57 14.87
CA VAL A 174 -19.41 18.18 15.31
C VAL A 174 -17.94 17.79 15.53
N ARG A 175 -17.68 16.81 16.39
CA ARG A 175 -16.34 16.28 16.67
C ARG A 175 -16.22 14.83 16.22
N PRO A 176 -15.07 14.42 15.65
CA PRO A 176 -14.81 13.01 15.39
C PRO A 176 -14.66 12.25 16.70
N THR A 177 -14.94 10.94 16.69
CA THR A 177 -14.51 10.06 17.78
C THR A 177 -12.97 10.04 17.88
N PRO A 178 -12.38 9.64 19.02
CA PRO A 178 -10.92 9.51 19.13
C PRO A 178 -10.31 8.64 18.02
N VAL A 179 -10.93 7.50 17.69
CA VAL A 179 -10.49 6.62 16.59
C VAL A 179 -10.55 7.32 15.23
N GLN A 180 -11.63 8.06 14.95
CA GLN A 180 -11.76 8.81 13.71
C GLN A 180 -10.74 9.95 13.62
N LEU A 181 -10.49 10.65 14.73
CA LEU A 181 -9.50 11.72 14.80
C LEU A 181 -8.10 11.18 14.50
N LEU A 182 -7.71 10.07 15.15
CA LEU A 182 -6.46 9.39 14.86
C LEU A 182 -6.34 9.05 13.38
N ARG A 183 -7.36 8.37 12.81
CA ARG A 183 -7.35 7.95 11.40
C ARG A 183 -7.20 9.14 10.45
N LEU A 184 -7.90 10.25 10.71
CA LEU A 184 -7.79 11.48 9.91
C LEU A 184 -6.38 12.08 9.99
N LEU A 185 -5.79 12.16 11.19
CA LEU A 185 -4.46 12.73 11.39
C LEU A 185 -3.36 11.88 10.77
N VAL A 186 -3.43 10.55 10.94
CA VAL A 186 -2.50 9.60 10.32
C VAL A 186 -2.58 9.68 8.80
N LEU A 187 -3.79 9.68 8.23
CA LEU A 187 -3.99 9.83 6.78
C LEU A 187 -3.46 11.18 6.29
N ARG A 188 -3.69 12.27 7.05
CA ARG A 188 -3.19 13.60 6.68
C ARG A 188 -1.66 13.68 6.69
N GLY A 189 -1.03 13.06 7.68
CA GLY A 189 0.42 12.96 7.81
C GLY A 189 1.04 12.18 6.66
N ASP A 190 0.43 11.04 6.31
CA ASP A 190 0.84 10.23 5.14
C ASP A 190 0.77 11.05 3.85
N ILE A 191 -0.37 11.71 3.59
CA ILE A 191 -0.58 12.55 2.40
C ILE A 191 0.42 13.71 2.35
N ALA A 192 0.60 14.44 3.45
CA ALA A 192 1.60 15.51 3.56
C ALA A 192 2.99 15.01 3.21
N GLY A 193 3.35 13.86 3.80
CA GLY A 193 4.55 13.11 3.46
C GLY A 193 4.59 12.95 1.95
N ARG A 194 3.70 12.16 1.34
CA ARG A 194 3.70 11.87 -0.11
C ARG A 194 3.82 13.11 -1.02
N LEU A 195 3.32 14.27 -0.59
CA LEU A 195 3.44 15.57 -1.28
C LEU A 195 4.77 16.32 -1.07
N GLY A 196 5.67 15.84 -0.20
CA GLY A 196 6.95 16.47 0.13
C GLY A 196 6.87 17.53 1.23
N ASP A 197 5.74 17.61 1.94
CA ASP A 197 5.52 18.58 3.01
C ASP A 197 5.83 17.97 4.38
N GLU A 198 7.12 17.88 4.69
CA GLU A 198 7.60 17.22 5.90
C GLU A 198 7.16 17.95 7.19
N ALA A 199 7.00 19.28 7.14
CA ALA A 199 6.52 20.06 8.28
C ALA A 199 5.05 19.75 8.62
N ARG A 200 4.17 19.74 7.62
CA ARG A 200 2.76 19.33 7.85
C ARG A 200 2.65 17.86 8.20
N ALA A 201 3.50 17.01 7.64
CA ALA A 201 3.54 15.59 7.99
C ALA A 201 3.85 15.42 9.48
N ALA A 202 4.96 16.00 9.95
CA ALA A 202 5.37 15.93 11.34
C ALA A 202 4.31 16.46 12.31
N ALA A 203 3.71 17.63 12.00
CA ALA A 203 2.68 18.23 12.84
C ALA A 203 1.39 17.40 12.93
N ALA A 204 0.97 16.77 11.82
CA ALA A 204 -0.20 15.89 11.82
C ALA A 204 0.05 14.61 12.62
N LEU A 205 1.23 14.01 12.48
CA LEU A 205 1.60 12.79 13.20
C LEU A 205 1.80 13.04 14.71
N GLU A 206 2.32 14.20 15.10
CA GLU A 206 2.47 14.57 16.52
C GLU A 206 1.11 14.72 17.19
N ARG A 207 0.17 15.38 16.50
CA ARG A 207 -1.22 15.45 16.95
C ARG A 207 -1.88 14.07 17.02
N ALA A 208 -1.51 13.15 16.14
CA ALA A 208 -2.04 11.78 16.14
C ALA A 208 -1.56 11.00 17.38
N GLU A 209 -0.29 11.17 17.77
CA GLU A 209 0.29 10.54 18.96
C GLU A 209 -0.37 11.02 20.26
N GLY A 210 -0.80 12.28 20.30
CA GLY A 210 -1.52 12.86 21.44
C GLY A 210 -3.00 12.48 21.55
N VAL A 211 -3.53 11.60 20.69
CA VAL A 211 -4.92 11.15 20.77
C VAL A 211 -5.07 10.10 21.87
N GLU A 212 -5.82 10.43 22.91
CA GLU A 212 -6.16 9.50 23.99
C GLU A 212 -7.16 8.44 23.52
N LEU A 213 -6.81 7.17 23.69
CA LEU A 213 -7.61 6.00 23.26
C LEU A 213 -7.73 5.01 24.42
N SER A 214 -8.96 4.56 24.68
CA SER A 214 -9.24 3.42 25.54
C SER A 214 -8.67 2.10 24.96
N ALA A 215 -8.62 1.04 25.76
CA ALA A 215 -8.15 -0.26 25.30
C ALA A 215 -9.01 -0.84 24.15
N ALA A 216 -10.31 -0.55 24.14
CA ALA A 216 -11.20 -0.97 23.04
C ALA A 216 -10.91 -0.19 21.76
N GLU A 217 -10.77 1.14 21.87
CA GLU A 217 -10.45 2.01 20.74
C GLU A 217 -9.06 1.74 20.16
N ARG A 218 -8.07 1.37 20.99
CA ARG A 218 -6.74 0.95 20.51
C ARG A 218 -6.81 -0.32 19.66
N ARG A 219 -7.69 -1.27 20.00
CA ARG A 219 -7.92 -2.47 19.17
C ARG A 219 -8.59 -2.10 17.85
N GLU A 220 -9.61 -1.24 17.88
CA GLU A 220 -10.28 -0.76 16.68
C GLU A 220 -9.34 0.06 15.76
N ALA A 221 -8.41 0.80 16.35
CA ALA A 221 -7.46 1.66 15.66
C ALA A 221 -6.12 0.98 15.36
N ALA A 222 -6.00 -0.35 15.52
CA ALA A 222 -4.71 -1.06 15.44
C ALA A 222 -3.95 -0.77 14.13
N ASP A 223 -4.64 -0.82 12.98
CA ASP A 223 -4.05 -0.51 11.67
C ASP A 223 -3.56 0.94 11.56
N ALA A 224 -4.33 1.89 12.09
CA ALA A 224 -3.95 3.31 12.09
C ALA A 224 -2.74 3.57 13.02
N LEU A 225 -2.67 2.89 14.16
CA LEU A 225 -1.54 2.96 15.09
C LEU A 225 -0.29 2.28 14.54
N ALA A 226 -0.43 1.19 13.80
CA ALA A 226 0.67 0.58 13.06
C ALA A 226 1.19 1.55 11.99
N ARG A 227 0.28 2.14 11.19
CA ARG A 227 0.63 3.13 10.18
C ARG A 227 1.30 4.37 10.77
N LEU A 228 0.84 4.87 11.92
CA LEU A 228 1.46 5.99 12.62
C LEU A 228 2.92 5.69 12.97
N ARG A 229 3.20 4.53 13.57
CA ARG A 229 4.56 4.08 13.89
C ARG A 229 5.41 4.01 12.64
N ASP A 230 4.88 3.44 11.57
CA ASP A 230 5.58 3.41 10.28
C ASP A 230 5.96 4.81 9.83
N LEU A 231 5.05 5.77 9.85
CA LEU A 231 5.30 7.12 9.34
C LEU A 231 6.32 7.92 10.17
N ARG A 232 6.68 7.45 11.37
CA ARG A 232 7.72 8.04 12.21
C ARG A 232 9.11 7.41 12.00
N ASP A 233 9.14 6.15 11.60
CA ASP A 233 10.34 5.44 11.12
C ASP A 233 10.74 5.88 9.70
#